data_AF-A0A351YG10-F1
#
_entry.id   AF-A0A351YG10-F1
#
_cell.length_a   1.000
_cell.length_b   1.000
_cell.length_c   1.000
_cell.angle_alpha   90.00
_cell.angle_beta   90.00
_cell.angle_gamma   90.00
#
_symmetry.space_group_name_H-M   'P 1'
#
loop_
_entity.id
_entity.type
_entity.pdbx_description
1 polymer ?
#
loop_
_entity_poly.entity_id
_entity_poly.type
_entity_poly.pdbx_seq_one_letter_code
_entity_poly.pdbx_strand_id
1 'polypeptide(L)' 'IIDRVGGGDSFSGGIIHGLLTKPNQGEALEFAVAASALKHTIPGDFNMVSVDEVESLAGGNASGRVQR' A
#
# COMPACT_ATOMS: atom_id res chain seq x y z
N ILE A 1 -4.41 8.79 -10.50
CA ILE A 1 -5.33 8.71 -9.34
C ILE A 1 -6.72 8.47 -9.89
N ILE A 2 -7.32 7.34 -9.55
CA ILE A 2 -8.69 6.93 -9.89
C ILE A 2 -9.65 7.37 -8.77
N ASP A 3 -9.26 7.17 -7.51
CA ASP A 3 -10.04 7.60 -6.34
C ASP A 3 -9.11 7.93 -5.16
N ARG A 4 -9.38 9.01 -4.44
CA ARG A 4 -8.58 9.42 -3.27
C ARG A 4 -9.15 8.96 -1.93
N VAL A 5 -10.42 8.60 -1.87
CA VAL A 5 -11.09 8.20 -0.62
C VAL A 5 -10.48 6.88 -0.13
N GLY A 6 -10.33 6.76 1.19
CA GLY A 6 -9.73 5.59 1.85
C GLY A 6 -8.20 5.52 1.82
N GLY A 7 -7.50 6.49 1.21
CA GLY A 7 -6.02 6.49 1.16
C GLY A 7 -5.35 6.62 2.55
N GLY A 8 -5.97 7.38 3.47
CA GLY A 8 -5.51 7.53 4.85
C GLY A 8 -5.72 6.27 5.70
N ASP A 9 -6.88 5.62 5.53
CA ASP A 9 -7.18 4.34 6.20
C ASP A 9 -6.26 3.23 5.69
N SER A 10 -5.98 3.25 4.38
CA SER A 10 -5.04 2.33 3.73
C SER A 10 -3.61 2.51 4.26
N PHE A 11 -3.16 3.76 4.44
CA PHE A 11 -1.87 4.05 5.06
C PHE A 11 -1.86 3.57 6.52
N SER A 12 -2.91 3.84 7.28
CA SER A 12 -2.98 3.47 8.71
C SER A 12 -2.98 1.96 8.90
N GLY A 13 -3.77 1.22 8.13
CA GLY A 13 -3.76 -0.24 8.10
C GLY A 13 -2.42 -0.79 7.62
N GLY A 14 -1.82 -0.16 6.61
CA GLY A 14 -0.48 -0.49 6.12
C GLY A 14 0.61 -0.31 7.16
N ILE A 15 0.58 0.76 7.96
CA ILE A 15 1.53 0.99 9.05
C ILE A 15 1.37 -0.03 10.16
N ILE A 16 0.13 -0.34 10.57
CA ILE A 16 -0.13 -1.35 11.60
C ILE A 16 0.41 -2.71 11.14
N HIS A 17 0.09 -3.11 9.91
CA HIS A 17 0.61 -4.35 9.33
C HIS A 17 2.15 -4.33 9.25
N GLY A 18 2.72 -3.24 8.74
CA GLY A 18 4.16 -3.07 8.59
C GLY A 18 4.91 -3.18 9.91
N LEU A 19 4.44 -2.51 10.96
CA LEU A 19 5.05 -2.57 12.29
C LEU A 19 5.00 -3.96 12.92
N LEU A 20 4.02 -4.79 12.55
CA LEU A 20 3.88 -6.16 13.04
C LEU A 20 4.70 -7.19 12.24
N THR A 21 5.05 -6.89 10.99
CA THR A 21 5.58 -7.90 10.04
C THR A 21 6.96 -7.56 9.46
N LYS A 22 7.37 -6.29 9.48
CA LYS A 22 8.62 -5.82 8.87
C LYS A 22 9.74 -5.71 9.90
N PRO A 23 11.01 -5.89 9.47
CA PRO A 23 12.15 -5.95 10.38
C PRO A 23 12.51 -4.60 11.02
N ASN A 24 12.12 -3.48 10.41
CA ASN A 24 12.37 -2.15 10.94
C ASN A 24 11.27 -1.15 10.55
N GLN A 25 11.28 0.01 11.21
CA GLN A 25 10.28 1.07 11.01
C GLN A 25 10.34 1.69 9.61
N GLY A 26 11.51 1.71 8.96
CA GLY A 26 11.66 2.23 7.60
C GLY A 26 10.90 1.36 6.60
N GLU A 27 11.10 0.04 6.64
CA GLU A 27 10.38 -0.91 5.79
C GLU A 27 8.88 -0.95 6.07
N ALA A 28 8.48 -0.77 7.34
CA ALA A 28 7.07 -0.61 7.69
C ALA A 28 6.47 0.65 7.03
N LEU A 29 7.20 1.76 7.02
CA LEU A 29 6.78 3.00 6.38
C LEU A 29 6.66 2.85 4.86
N GLU A 30 7.65 2.24 4.20
CA GLU A 30 7.62 1.98 2.76
C GLU A 30 6.42 1.12 2.37
N PHE A 31 6.14 0.05 3.15
CA PHE A 31 4.96 -0.79 2.94
C PHE A 31 3.66 0.02 3.03
N ALA A 32 3.52 0.88 4.04
CA ALA A 32 2.31 1.68 4.23
C ALA A 32 2.11 2.74 3.13
N VAL A 33 3.19 3.38 2.69
CA VAL A 33 3.16 4.33 1.58
C VAL A 33 2.75 3.62 0.28
N ALA A 34 3.32 2.44 0.00
CA ALA A 34 2.95 1.63 -1.14
C ALA A 34 1.46 1.20 -1.10
N ALA A 35 0.97 0.75 0.05
CA ALA A 35 -0.44 0.38 0.22
C ALA A 35 -1.39 1.57 -0.01
N SER A 36 -1.04 2.76 0.48
CA SER A 36 -1.79 4.00 0.27
C SER A 36 -1.76 4.45 -1.20
N ALA A 37 -0.60 4.35 -1.86
CA ALA A 37 -0.45 4.68 -3.27
C ALA A 37 -1.28 3.75 -4.17
N LEU A 38 -1.28 2.44 -3.90
CA LEU A 38 -2.10 1.49 -4.66
C LEU A 38 -3.60 1.73 -4.46
N LYS A 39 -4.03 2.14 -3.26
CA LYS A 39 -5.43 2.49 -3.02
C LYS A 39 -5.92 3.56 -3.98
N HIS A 40 -5.05 4.48 -4.40
CA HIS A 40 -5.39 5.51 -5.38
C HIS A 40 -5.67 5.00 -6.79
N THR A 41 -5.50 3.71 -7.05
CA THR A 41 -5.77 3.03 -8.32
C THR A 41 -7.04 2.18 -8.29
N ILE A 42 -7.70 2.07 -7.13
CA ILE A 42 -8.90 1.24 -6.92
C ILE A 42 -10.10 2.15 -6.61
N PRO A 43 -11.23 2.01 -7.32
CA PRO A 43 -12.45 2.77 -7.02
C PRO A 43 -13.11 2.31 -5.71
N GLY A 44 -13.71 3.25 -4.98
CA GLY A 44 -14.37 3.00 -3.69
C GLY A 44 -13.41 3.11 -2.51
N ASP A 45 -13.89 2.90 -1.29
CA ASP A 45 -13.15 3.31 -0.08
C ASP A 45 -12.14 2.26 0.42
N PHE A 46 -12.39 0.98 0.18
CA PHE A 46 -11.56 -0.11 0.72
C PHE A 46 -10.30 -0.37 -0.10
N ASN A 47 -9.21 -0.69 0.59
CA ASN A 47 -7.99 -1.16 -0.06
C ASN A 47 -8.11 -2.66 -0.36
N MET A 48 -8.31 -3.00 -1.64
CA MET A 48 -8.43 -4.38 -2.12
C MET A 48 -7.15 -4.86 -2.81
N VAL A 49 -6.00 -4.63 -2.17
CA VAL A 49 -4.68 -5.07 -2.64
C VAL A 49 -4.17 -6.21 -1.77
N SER A 50 -3.41 -7.10 -2.38
CA SER A 50 -2.67 -8.16 -1.68
C SER A 50 -1.37 -7.64 -1.08
N VAL A 51 -0.84 -8.39 -0.10
CA VAL A 51 0.49 -8.11 0.49
C VAL A 51 1.57 -8.13 -0.60
N ASP A 52 1.54 -9.11 -1.50
CA ASP A 52 2.51 -9.27 -2.59
C ASP A 52 2.54 -8.05 -3.53
N GLU A 53 1.38 -7.47 -3.87
CA GLU A 53 1.29 -6.25 -4.68
C GLU A 53 1.92 -5.05 -3.97
N VAL A 54 1.69 -4.92 -2.66
CA VAL A 54 2.28 -3.85 -1.85
C VAL A 54 3.79 -4.03 -1.75
N GLU A 55 4.27 -5.25 -1.51
CA GLU A 55 5.70 -5.57 -1.44
C GLU A 55 6.41 -5.33 -2.77
N SER A 56 5.77 -5.69 -3.88
CA SER A 56 6.29 -5.43 -5.23
C SER A 56 6.48 -3.92 -5.45
N LEU A 57 5.48 -3.10 -5.09
CA LEU A 57 5.60 -1.65 -5.23
C LEU A 57 6.64 -1.06 -4.28
N ALA A 58 6.65 -1.46 -3.00
CA ALA A 58 7.60 -1.00 -1.99
C ALA A 58 9.06 -1.38 -2.35
N GLY A 59 9.26 -2.53 -3.01
CA GLY A 59 10.55 -2.98 -3.53
C GLY A 59 11.04 -2.24 -4.77
N GLY A 60 10.34 -1.18 -5.22
CA GLY A 60 10.78 -0.34 -6.33
C GLY A 60 10.22 -0.74 -7.70
N ASN A 61 9.23 -1.63 -7.75
CA ASN A 61 8.52 -1.94 -8.99
C ASN A 61 7.55 -0.80 -9.34
N ALA A 62 8.10 0.36 -9.70
CA ALA A 62 7.44 1.65 -9.84
C ALA A 62 6.51 1.77 -11.07
N SER A 63 6.16 0.66 -11.73
CA SER A 63 5.24 0.70 -12.86
C SER A 63 3.85 1.23 -12.48
N GLY A 64 3.52 1.25 -11.17
CA GLY A 64 2.25 1.78 -10.63
C GLY A 64 1.02 1.04 -11.15
N ARG A 65 1.23 -0.07 -11.88
CA ARG A 65 0.20 -0.90 -12.47
C ARG A 65 -0.02 -2.09 -11.56
N VAL A 66 -1.23 -2.18 -11.03
CA VAL A 66 -1.78 -3.39 -10.43
C VAL A 66 -1.66 -4.51 -11.48
N GLN A 67 -0.72 -5.44 -11.27
CA GLN A 67 -0.58 -6.63 -12.11
C GLN A 67 -1.50 -7.69 -11.51
N ARG A 68 -2.56 -8.04 -12.26
CA ARG A 68 -3.51 -9.10 -11.91
C ARG A 68 -3.24 -10.35 -12.72
#